data_AF-A0A7J2LFN7-F1
#
_entry.id   AF-A0A7J2LFN7-F1
#
_cell.length_a   1.000
_cell.length_b   1.000
_cell.length_c   1.000
_cell.angle_alpha   90.00
_cell.angle_beta   90.00
_cell.angle_gamma   90.00
#
_symmetry.space_group_name_H-M   'P 1'
#
loop_
_entity.id
_entity.type
_entity.pdbx_description
1 polymer ?
#
loop_
_entity_poly.entity_id
_entity_poly.type
_entity_poly.pdbx_seq_one_letter_code
_entity_poly.pdbx_strand_id
1 'polypeptide(L)'
;MRRRPPQCYYVFTNEVRNLKENAVFALAETVRQSLSIDTQLPRNIKVIFHSEPITILYMRVRGGYDWKNKKIVLSGSDWCRKSFIHEIMHALSYFYRDERLAEKAQTDWRFVVEGLN
;
A
#
# COMPACT_ATOMS: atom_id res chain seq x y z
N MET A 1 1.62 -26.58 -7.78
CA MET A 1 0.46 -25.92 -8.44
C MET A 1 0.07 -24.67 -7.67
N ARG A 2 -0.04 -23.50 -8.31
CA ARG A 2 -0.63 -22.31 -7.67
C ARG A 2 -2.14 -22.51 -7.54
N ARG A 3 -2.67 -22.51 -6.31
CA ARG A 3 -4.13 -22.43 -6.09
C ARG A 3 -4.64 -21.12 -6.69
N ARG A 4 -5.73 -21.18 -7.46
CA ARG A 4 -6.41 -19.97 -7.93
C ARG A 4 -6.93 -19.21 -6.70
N PRO A 5 -6.73 -17.87 -6.63
CA PRO A 5 -7.34 -17.06 -5.59
C PRO A 5 -8.87 -17.24 -5.54
N PRO A 6 -9.50 -17.08 -4.37
CA PRO A 6 -10.95 -17.14 -4.24
C PRO A 6 -11.63 -15.99 -4.98
N GLN A 7 -12.92 -16.11 -5.33
CA GLN A 7 -13.65 -15.07 -6.06
C GLN A 7 -13.64 -13.72 -5.34
N CYS A 8 -13.70 -13.71 -4.00
CA CYS A 8 -13.65 -12.49 -3.20
C CYS A 8 -12.36 -11.67 -3.42
N TYR A 9 -11.25 -12.35 -3.76
CA TYR A 9 -10.01 -11.68 -4.13
C TYR A 9 -10.19 -10.86 -5.42
N TYR A 10 -10.74 -11.50 -6.46
CA TYR A 10 -10.94 -10.87 -7.76
C TYR A 10 -11.93 -9.70 -7.68
N VAL A 11 -13.04 -9.88 -6.95
CA VAL A 11 -14.03 -8.82 -6.69
C VAL A 11 -13.34 -7.60 -6.11
N PHE A 12 -12.61 -7.77 -5.01
CA PHE A 12 -11.89 -6.66 -4.38
C PHE A 12 -10.88 -6.00 -5.32
N THR A 13 -10.08 -6.78 -6.06
CA THR A 13 -9.08 -6.20 -6.97
C THR A 13 -9.71 -5.42 -8.12
N ASN A 14 -10.86 -5.87 -8.63
CA ASN A 14 -11.60 -5.20 -9.69
C ASN A 14 -12.26 -3.92 -9.18
N GLU A 15 -12.88 -3.95 -7.99
CA GLU A 15 -13.43 -2.77 -7.34
C GLU A 15 -12.37 -1.67 -7.17
N VAL A 16 -11.20 -2.04 -6.64
CA VAL A 16 -10.09 -1.09 -6.47
C VAL A 16 -9.59 -0.56 -7.82
N ARG A 17 -9.49 -1.39 -8.87
CA ARG A 17 -9.11 -0.93 -10.22
C ARG A 17 -10.12 0.05 -10.83
N ASN A 18 -11.41 -0.17 -10.57
CA ASN A 18 -12.48 0.70 -11.06
C ASN A 18 -12.53 2.02 -10.29
N LEU A 19 -12.38 1.97 -8.96
CA LEU A 19 -12.45 3.13 -8.08
C LEU A 19 -11.17 3.96 -8.03
N LYS A 20 -10.01 3.35 -8.31
CA LYS A 20 -8.68 4.00 -8.30
C LYS A 20 -8.43 4.76 -6.99
N GLU A 21 -8.17 6.06 -7.05
CA GLU A 21 -7.92 6.92 -5.89
C GLU A 21 -9.12 6.95 -4.91
N ASN A 22 -10.35 6.78 -5.38
CA ASN A 22 -11.52 6.72 -4.49
C ASN A 22 -11.44 5.53 -3.52
N ALA A 23 -10.83 4.42 -3.93
CA ALA A 23 -10.59 3.30 -3.03
C ALA A 23 -9.55 3.65 -1.94
N VAL A 24 -8.55 4.48 -2.27
CA VAL A 24 -7.58 4.97 -1.28
C VAL A 24 -8.28 5.84 -0.24
N PHE A 25 -9.11 6.80 -0.67
CA PHE A 25 -9.83 7.68 0.24
C PHE A 25 -10.78 6.90 1.16
N ALA A 26 -11.56 5.98 0.60
CA ALA A 26 -12.50 5.15 1.38
C ALA A 26 -11.79 4.25 2.41
N LEU A 27 -10.67 3.63 2.01
CA LEU A 27 -9.91 2.78 2.93
C LEU A 27 -9.13 3.59 3.97
N ALA A 28 -8.61 4.76 3.62
CA ALA A 28 -7.98 5.66 4.59
C ALA A 28 -8.97 6.12 5.66
N GLU A 29 -10.21 6.43 5.27
CA GLU A 29 -11.26 6.76 6.24
C GLU A 29 -11.63 5.55 7.10
N THR A 30 -11.77 4.36 6.49
CA THR A 30 -11.96 3.11 7.25
C THR A 30 -10.86 2.89 8.28
N VAL A 31 -9.59 3.13 7.91
CA VAL A 31 -8.44 3.04 8.82
C VAL A 31 -8.54 4.04 9.96
N ARG A 32 -8.81 5.33 9.65
CA ARG A 32 -8.98 6.39 10.66
C ARG A 32 -10.04 6.00 11.70
N GLN A 33 -11.19 5.53 11.24
CA GLN A 33 -12.31 5.13 12.10
C GLN A 33 -11.97 3.88 12.91
N SER A 34 -11.38 2.86 12.28
CA SER A 34 -11.08 1.57 12.92
C SER A 34 -10.01 1.72 14.02
N LEU A 35 -9.02 2.59 13.80
CA LEU A 35 -7.92 2.81 14.74
C LEU A 35 -8.14 4.01 15.66
N SER A 36 -9.19 4.81 15.43
CA SER A 36 -9.46 6.07 16.15
C SER A 36 -8.25 7.02 16.14
N ILE A 37 -7.60 7.17 14.98
CA ILE A 37 -6.43 8.03 14.79
C ILE A 37 -6.72 9.18 13.83
N ASP A 38 -6.15 10.35 14.10
CA ASP A 38 -6.16 11.45 13.15
C ASP A 38 -4.96 11.35 12.21
N THR A 39 -5.21 10.99 10.95
CA THR A 39 -4.19 10.88 9.90
C THR A 39 -4.70 11.45 8.59
N GLN A 40 -3.82 11.98 7.76
CA GLN A 40 -4.23 12.56 6.47
C GLN A 40 -3.41 11.94 5.34
N LEU A 41 -4.03 11.80 4.16
CA LEU A 41 -3.29 11.40 2.97
C LEU A 41 -2.50 12.60 2.42
N PRO A 42 -1.40 12.34 1.69
CA PRO A 42 -0.72 13.40 0.98
C PRO A 42 -1.63 13.97 -0.13
N ARG A 43 -1.52 15.28 -0.38
CA ARG A 43 -2.22 15.91 -1.50
C ARG A 43 -1.79 15.27 -2.81
N ASN A 44 -2.76 15.02 -3.70
CA ASN A 44 -2.56 14.45 -5.04
C ASN A 44 -1.99 13.02 -5.04
N ILE A 45 -2.36 12.19 -4.06
CA ILE A 45 -2.04 10.76 -4.08
C ILE A 45 -2.60 10.10 -5.35
N LYS A 46 -1.83 9.16 -5.91
CA LYS A 46 -2.23 8.37 -7.09
C LYS A 46 -2.08 6.89 -6.83
N VAL A 47 -2.87 6.07 -7.54
CA VAL A 47 -2.72 4.63 -7.58
C VAL A 47 -2.29 4.18 -8.98
N ILE A 48 -1.17 3.47 -9.05
CA ILE A 48 -0.60 2.96 -10.29
C ILE A 48 -0.69 1.44 -10.30
N PHE A 49 -1.31 0.90 -11.34
CA PHE A 49 -1.40 -0.54 -11.54
C PHE A 49 -0.43 -0.96 -12.63
N HIS A 50 0.54 -1.82 -12.28
CA HIS A 50 1.38 -2.46 -13.29
C HIS A 50 0.67 -3.72 -13.81
N SER A 51 0.75 -3.95 -15.13
CA SER A 51 0.24 -5.16 -15.75
C SER A 51 1.07 -6.39 -15.36
N GLU A 52 2.39 -6.20 -15.23
CA GLU A 52 3.33 -7.28 -14.96
C GLU A 52 3.80 -7.32 -13.48
N PRO A 53 4.19 -8.51 -13.00
CA PRO A 53 4.91 -8.66 -11.74
C PRO A 53 6.19 -7.83 -11.71
N ILE A 54 6.42 -7.13 -10.61
CA ILE A 54 7.63 -6.35 -10.36
C ILE A 54 8.58 -7.21 -9.53
N THR A 55 9.84 -7.28 -9.95
CA THR A 55 10.90 -7.98 -9.22
C THR A 55 12.02 -7.00 -8.90
N ILE A 56 12.39 -6.89 -7.62
CA ILE A 56 13.50 -6.05 -7.14
C ILE A 56 14.42 -6.96 -6.34
N LEU A 57 15.73 -6.96 -6.66
CA LEU A 57 16.73 -7.79 -5.98
C LEU A 57 16.29 -9.26 -5.84
N TYR A 58 15.78 -9.84 -6.93
CA TYR A 58 15.25 -11.21 -6.99
C TYR A 58 14.01 -11.50 -6.12
N MET A 59 13.41 -10.48 -5.49
CA MET A 59 12.18 -10.60 -4.70
C MET A 59 10.98 -10.03 -5.45
N ARG A 60 9.87 -10.76 -5.40
CA ARG A 60 8.61 -10.34 -6.02
C ARG A 60 7.91 -9.32 -5.14
N VAL A 61 7.72 -8.12 -5.66
CA VAL A 61 7.07 -7.01 -4.97
C VAL A 61 5.58 -7.04 -5.25
N ARG A 62 4.77 -6.93 -4.20
CA ARG A 62 3.30 -6.94 -4.33
C ARG A 62 2.76 -5.51 -4.46
N GLY A 63 3.29 -4.60 -3.65
CA GLY A 63 3.01 -3.18 -3.74
C GLY A 63 4.15 -2.37 -3.16
N GLY A 64 4.05 -1.05 -3.31
CA GLY A 64 4.98 -0.11 -2.70
C GLY A 64 4.43 1.31 -2.72
N TYR A 65 4.68 2.06 -1.66
CA TYR A 65 4.42 3.50 -1.60
C TYR A 65 5.67 4.30 -1.97
N ASP A 66 5.60 4.99 -3.10
CA ASP A 66 6.58 5.99 -3.52
C ASP A 66 6.23 7.32 -2.87
N TRP A 67 6.89 7.64 -1.76
CA TRP A 67 6.66 8.85 -0.98
C TRP A 67 7.10 10.12 -1.72
N LYS A 68 8.13 10.05 -2.58
CA LYS A 68 8.61 11.20 -3.37
C LYS A 68 7.53 11.64 -4.36
N ASN A 69 6.94 10.68 -5.05
CA ASN A 69 5.93 10.95 -6.07
C ASN A 69 4.48 10.82 -5.59
N LYS A 70 4.27 10.42 -4.32
CA LYS A 70 2.96 10.20 -3.68
C LYS A 70 2.11 9.18 -4.45
N LYS A 71 2.72 8.05 -4.80
CA LYS A 71 2.07 6.99 -5.60
C LYS A 71 2.05 5.69 -4.83
N ILE A 72 0.89 5.04 -4.78
CA ILE A 72 0.79 3.63 -4.40
C ILE A 72 0.90 2.80 -5.68
N VAL A 73 1.89 1.92 -5.72
CA VAL A 73 2.15 1.02 -6.85
C VAL A 73 1.64 -0.37 -6.49
N LEU A 74 0.86 -0.98 -7.37
CA LEU A 74 0.29 -2.32 -7.21
C LEU A 74 0.71 -3.20 -8.39
N SER A 75 1.38 -4.32 -8.09
CA SER A 75 2.05 -5.14 -9.09
C SER A 75 1.20 -6.29 -9.62
N GLY A 76 0.96 -6.28 -10.93
CA GLY A 76 0.28 -7.35 -11.65
C GLY A 76 -1.00 -7.82 -10.95
N SER A 77 -1.05 -9.13 -10.72
CA SER A 77 -2.12 -9.80 -9.97
C SER A 77 -1.64 -10.34 -8.63
N ASP A 78 -0.56 -9.78 -8.05
CA ASP A 78 0.11 -10.34 -6.87
C ASP A 78 -0.22 -9.62 -5.56
N TRP A 79 -0.85 -8.46 -5.64
CA TRP A 79 -1.31 -7.69 -4.49
C TRP A 79 -2.70 -8.12 -4.05
N CYS A 80 -2.93 -8.11 -2.75
CA CYS A 80 -4.24 -8.35 -2.16
C CYS A 80 -4.66 -7.16 -1.28
N ARG A 81 -5.83 -7.29 -0.62
CA ARG A 81 -6.33 -6.30 0.35
C ARG A 81 -5.29 -5.91 1.38
N LYS A 82 -4.57 -6.88 1.96
CA LYS A 82 -3.50 -6.60 2.93
C LYS A 82 -2.41 -5.71 2.34
N SER A 83 -1.92 -6.01 1.14
CA SER A 83 -0.87 -5.21 0.48
C SER A 83 -1.35 -3.78 0.23
N PHE A 84 -2.57 -3.61 -0.27
CA PHE A 84 -3.09 -2.28 -0.55
C PHE A 84 -3.27 -1.44 0.73
N ILE A 85 -3.86 -2.03 1.79
CA ILE A 85 -3.98 -1.37 3.09
C ILE A 85 -2.60 -1.03 3.66
N HIS A 86 -1.62 -1.92 3.53
CA HIS A 86 -0.25 -1.67 3.99
C HIS A 86 0.37 -0.44 3.32
N GLU A 87 0.27 -0.30 2.00
CA GLU A 87 0.76 0.90 1.31
C GLU A 87 -0.03 2.17 1.67
N ILE A 88 -1.33 2.05 1.97
CA ILE A 88 -2.13 3.17 2.48
C ILE A 88 -1.62 3.60 3.87
N MET A 89 -1.27 2.66 4.75
CA MET A 89 -0.67 2.97 6.05
C MET A 89 0.67 3.70 5.89
N HIS A 90 1.49 3.30 4.91
CA HIS A 90 2.70 4.06 4.56
C HIS A 90 2.37 5.50 4.10
N ALA A 91 1.35 5.68 3.27
CA ALA A 91 0.91 7.00 2.82
C ALA A 91 0.31 7.88 3.94
N LEU A 92 -0.35 7.28 4.93
CA LEU A 92 -0.91 7.98 6.09
C LEU A 92 0.15 8.38 7.12
N SER A 93 1.26 7.65 7.17
CA SER A 93 2.33 7.86 8.12
C SER A 93 3.04 9.20 7.91
N TYR A 94 3.20 9.97 8.98
CA TYR A 94 3.94 11.23 8.98
C TYR A 94 5.41 11.04 8.57
N PHE A 95 6.00 9.87 8.87
CA PHE A 95 7.39 9.59 8.54
C PHE A 95 7.69 9.67 7.03
N TYR A 96 6.69 9.48 6.17
CA TYR A 96 6.86 9.59 4.72
C TYR A 96 6.45 10.96 4.16
N ARG A 97 6.23 11.96 5.02
CA ARG A 97 5.94 13.35 4.59
C ARG A 97 7.15 14.26 4.66
N ASP A 98 8.01 14.05 5.64
CA ASP A 98 9.28 14.76 5.78
C ASP A 98 10.37 13.94 5.08
N GLU A 99 11.10 14.55 4.16
CA GLU A 99 12.12 13.87 3.35
C GLU A 99 13.22 13.22 4.19
N ARG A 100 13.66 13.88 5.27
CA ARG A 100 14.70 13.34 6.16
C ARG A 100 14.20 12.14 6.94
N LEU A 101 12.92 12.17 7.36
CA LEU A 101 12.29 11.03 8.03
C LEU A 101 11.99 9.89 7.05
N ALA A 102 11.62 10.20 5.82
CA ALA A 102 11.25 9.22 4.81
C ALA A 102 12.47 8.40 4.36
N GLU A 103 13.61 9.06 4.18
CA GLU A 103 14.88 8.39 3.92
C GLU A 103 15.23 7.42 5.06
N LYS A 104 15.17 7.88 6.32
CA LYS A 104 15.41 7.01 7.48
C LYS A 104 14.41 5.85 7.59
N ALA A 105 13.12 6.11 7.35
CA ALA A 105 12.09 5.08 7.38
C ALA A 105 12.31 4.00 6.31
N GLN A 106 12.96 4.34 5.20
CA GLN A 106 13.26 3.43 4.10
C GLN A 106 14.61 2.70 4.26
N THR A 107 15.62 3.33 4.88
CA THR A 107 16.97 2.78 5.01
C THR A 107 17.24 2.11 6.36
N ASP A 108 16.79 2.72 7.45
CA ASP A 108 17.23 2.41 8.82
C ASP A 108 16.22 1.53 9.57
N TRP A 109 14.94 1.63 9.24
CA TRP A 109 13.86 0.87 9.90
C TRP A 109 13.73 -0.56 9.32
N ARG A 110 14.82 -1.33 9.33
CA ARG A 110 14.84 -2.72 8.83
C ARG A 110 14.24 -3.75 9.80
N PHE A 111 13.80 -3.36 11.00
CA PHE A 111 13.17 -4.25 11.96
C PHE A 111 12.01 -3.56 12.69
N VAL A 112 10.78 -3.77 12.21
CA VAL A 112 9.67 -4.04 13.12
C VAL A 112 9.54 -5.55 13.15
N VAL A 113 10.39 -6.19 13.96
CA VAL A 113 10.16 -7.56 14.44
C VAL A 113 9.36 -7.38 15.72
N GLU A 114 8.10 -7.01 15.58
CA GLU A 114 7.13 -7.35 16.61
C GLU A 114 6.37 -8.56 16.11
N GLY A 115 6.92 -9.72 16.47
CA GLY A 115 6.10 -10.89 16.70
C GLY A 115 5.06 -10.51 17.75
N LEU A 116 3.81 -10.78 17.42
CA LEU A 116 2.78 -10.94 18.44
C LEU A 116 3.33 -11.97 19.45
N ASN A 117 3.47 -11.54 20.70
CA ASN A 117 3.59 -12.46 21.84
C ASN A 117 2.43 -13.45 21.83
#